data_AF-A0A849PQZ6-F1
#
_entry.id   AF-A0A849PQZ6-F1
#
_cell.length_a   1.000
_cell.length_b   1.000
_cell.length_c   1.000
_cell.angle_alpha   90.00
_cell.angle_beta   90.00
_cell.angle_gamma   90.00
#
_symmetry.space_group_name_H-M   'P 1'
#
loop_
_entity.id
_entity.type
_entity.pdbx_description
1 polymer ?
#
loop_
_entity_poly.entity_id
_entity_poly.type
_entity_poly.pdbx_seq_one_letter_code
_entity_poly.pdbx_strand_id
1 'polypeptide(L)'
;MTSAKRDPMRIEINPEIKYQPDTQRVFDYETTLSNIENIFSDIGVTELKDITHLDRVGVPVVSATRPSAGIGAISVYSGKGATEIQARISAIMESVERCFAEIPETNIDFRDKTVDTDRIIETYEDLEDVNAIDPETLLLPEPITPGTRLEWMSGWDILNDCEVLVPANAIYHPYISGMFLFRSNTSGLASGNTIEEAIVHGLLEVIERDAISIAEYSRNVGTEIILQEDDGEVYDLKSKFESNGIPVKLWLLPSVTGIPVVVAALDDIKTRDPTMLVMGAGAHLSPEHAIF
;
A
#
# COMPACT_ATOMS: atom_id res chain seq x y z
N MET A 1 -10.16 36.33 14.20
CA MET A 1 -10.32 35.55 15.43
C MET A 1 -9.00 34.87 15.69
N THR A 2 -8.49 34.97 16.90
CA THR A 2 -7.19 34.47 17.33
C THR A 2 -7.05 32.97 17.04
N SER A 3 -6.24 32.64 16.04
CA SER A 3 -5.71 31.30 15.80
C SER A 3 -5.04 30.84 17.09
N ALA A 4 -5.62 29.85 17.75
CA ALA A 4 -4.90 29.10 18.76
C ALA A 4 -3.70 28.48 18.05
N LYS A 5 -2.48 28.87 18.45
CA LYS A 5 -1.26 28.20 18.00
C LYS A 5 -1.39 26.73 18.36
N ARG A 6 -1.55 25.91 17.32
CA ARG A 6 -1.67 24.46 17.39
C ARG A 6 -0.28 23.85 17.54
N ASP A 7 -0.19 22.73 18.27
CA ASP A 7 1.02 21.90 18.20
C ASP A 7 1.01 21.18 16.84
N PRO A 8 2.02 21.39 15.99
CA PRO A 8 2.05 20.81 14.65
C PRO A 8 2.09 19.28 14.73
N MET A 9 1.47 18.62 13.76
CA MET A 9 1.62 17.17 13.60
C MET A 9 3.11 16.88 13.36
N ARG A 10 3.77 16.17 14.28
CA ARG A 10 5.17 15.76 14.14
C ARG A 10 5.26 14.25 14.11
N ILE A 11 5.86 13.70 13.07
CA ILE A 11 6.25 12.30 13.03
C ILE A 11 7.65 12.17 13.64
N GLU A 12 7.75 11.59 14.83
CA GLU A 12 9.03 11.26 15.46
C GLU A 12 9.40 9.81 15.15
N ILE A 13 10.37 9.62 14.25
CA ILE A 13 10.91 8.30 13.91
C ILE A 13 11.78 7.80 15.05
N ASN A 14 11.52 6.59 15.55
CA ASN A 14 12.32 5.95 16.59
C ASN A 14 13.52 5.20 15.98
N PRO A 15 14.77 5.69 16.14
CA PRO A 15 15.94 5.03 15.57
C PRO A 15 16.32 3.72 16.31
N GLU A 16 15.75 3.49 17.50
CA GLU A 16 16.04 2.31 18.33
C GLU A 16 15.05 1.15 18.07
N ILE A 17 14.18 1.28 17.07
CA ILE A 17 13.24 0.24 16.68
C ILE A 17 14.00 -1.03 16.26
N LYS A 18 13.53 -2.19 16.73
CA LYS A 18 14.15 -3.48 16.43
C LYS A 18 13.22 -4.33 15.62
N TYR A 19 13.66 -4.70 14.43
CA TYR A 19 12.96 -5.62 13.55
C TYR A 19 13.35 -7.07 13.87
N GLN A 20 12.41 -7.99 13.66
CA GLN A 20 12.67 -9.42 13.65
C GLN A 20 13.70 -9.73 12.54
N PRO A 21 14.62 -10.70 12.76
CA PRO A 21 15.63 -11.08 11.79
C PRO A 21 15.02 -11.33 10.41
N ASP A 22 15.69 -10.82 9.37
CA ASP A 22 15.29 -11.00 7.98
C ASP A 22 13.85 -10.55 7.68
N THR A 23 13.30 -9.61 8.46
CA THR A 23 12.02 -8.98 8.16
C THR A 23 12.11 -7.47 8.33
N GLN A 24 11.07 -6.76 7.92
CA GLN A 24 10.82 -5.36 8.27
C GLN A 24 9.61 -5.26 9.22
N ARG A 25 9.51 -6.19 10.17
CA ARG A 25 8.43 -6.26 11.17
C ARG A 25 9.00 -6.34 12.59
N VAL A 26 8.44 -5.61 13.54
CA VAL A 26 8.92 -5.53 14.94
C VAL A 26 8.43 -6.69 15.79
N PHE A 27 7.25 -7.22 15.46
CA PHE A 27 6.64 -8.36 16.14
C PHE A 27 6.68 -9.60 15.26
N ASP A 28 6.71 -10.76 15.91
CA ASP A 28 6.42 -12.03 15.23
C ASP A 28 4.97 -12.07 14.73
N TYR A 29 4.67 -13.08 13.91
CA TYR A 29 3.36 -13.20 13.28
C TYR A 29 2.26 -13.49 14.30
N GLU A 30 2.51 -14.31 15.30
CA GLU A 30 1.56 -14.65 16.36
C GLU A 30 1.16 -13.42 17.17
N THR A 31 2.13 -12.59 17.56
CA THR A 31 1.89 -11.35 18.30
C THR A 31 1.15 -10.34 17.43
N THR A 32 1.58 -10.17 16.17
CA THR A 32 0.90 -9.28 15.22
C THR A 32 -0.56 -9.68 15.05
N LEU A 33 -0.82 -10.97 14.78
CA LEU A 33 -2.17 -11.50 14.61
C LEU A 33 -3.02 -11.30 15.87
N SER A 34 -2.47 -11.61 17.05
CA SER A 34 -3.19 -11.40 18.32
C SER A 34 -3.52 -9.92 18.57
N ASN A 35 -2.68 -8.98 18.15
CA ASN A 35 -2.94 -7.56 18.30
C ASN A 35 -4.09 -7.10 17.38
N ILE A 36 -4.05 -7.52 16.11
CA ILE A 36 -5.00 -7.06 15.10
C ILE A 36 -6.35 -7.77 15.15
N GLU A 37 -6.43 -8.99 15.69
CA GLU A 37 -7.71 -9.69 15.94
C GLU A 37 -8.62 -8.90 16.87
N ASN A 38 -8.06 -8.09 17.78
CA ASN A 38 -8.83 -7.28 18.71
C ASN A 38 -9.50 -6.05 18.08
N ILE A 39 -9.13 -5.66 16.85
CA ILE A 39 -9.64 -4.44 16.21
C ILE A 39 -10.59 -4.71 15.04
N PHE A 40 -10.92 -5.98 14.73
CA PHE A 40 -11.74 -6.34 13.55
C PHE A 40 -13.06 -5.58 13.48
N SER A 41 -13.81 -5.55 14.60
CA SER A 41 -15.09 -4.85 14.66
C SER A 41 -14.92 -3.35 14.49
N ASP A 42 -13.80 -2.79 14.94
CA ASP A 42 -13.53 -1.36 14.91
C ASP A 42 -13.17 -0.86 13.52
N ILE A 43 -12.72 -1.77 12.64
CA ILE A 43 -12.47 -1.53 11.22
C ILE A 43 -13.55 -2.16 10.32
N GLY A 44 -14.66 -2.63 10.89
CA GLY A 44 -15.80 -3.14 10.13
C GLY A 44 -15.58 -4.45 9.37
N VAL A 45 -14.51 -5.20 9.67
CA VAL A 45 -14.28 -6.54 9.11
C VAL A 45 -15.23 -7.53 9.79
N THR A 46 -16.07 -8.20 9.01
CA THR A 46 -17.08 -9.15 9.52
C THR A 46 -16.75 -10.61 9.24
N GLU A 47 -15.86 -10.88 8.28
CA GLU A 47 -15.51 -12.24 7.88
C GLU A 47 -14.06 -12.30 7.42
N LEU A 48 -13.37 -13.38 7.80
CA LEU A 48 -12.11 -13.83 7.19
C LEU A 48 -12.29 -15.25 6.69
N LYS A 49 -11.89 -15.50 5.45
CA LYS A 49 -12.05 -16.80 4.79
C LYS A 49 -10.78 -17.23 4.09
N ASP A 50 -10.28 -18.41 4.45
CA ASP A 50 -9.26 -19.09 3.66
C ASP A 50 -9.86 -19.52 2.31
N ILE A 51 -9.27 -19.02 1.23
CA ILE A 51 -9.65 -19.31 -0.15
C ILE A 51 -8.53 -20.01 -0.93
N THR A 52 -7.50 -20.50 -0.25
CA THR A 52 -6.37 -21.23 -0.83
C THR A 52 -6.83 -22.39 -1.72
N HIS A 53 -7.90 -23.08 -1.31
CA HIS A 53 -8.48 -24.21 -2.02
C HIS A 53 -9.17 -23.85 -3.35
N LEU A 54 -9.32 -22.56 -3.67
CA LEU A 54 -9.85 -22.12 -4.97
C LEU A 54 -8.81 -22.22 -6.08
N ASP A 55 -7.52 -22.39 -5.74
CA ASP A 55 -6.45 -22.68 -6.68
C ASP A 55 -5.73 -23.99 -6.31
N ARG A 56 -5.02 -24.57 -7.28
CA ARG A 56 -4.27 -25.83 -7.16
C ARG A 56 -2.84 -25.65 -6.67
N VAL A 57 -2.30 -24.42 -6.69
CA VAL A 57 -0.92 -24.18 -6.27
C VAL A 57 -0.77 -24.41 -4.77
N GLY A 58 -1.82 -24.12 -3.98
CA GLY A 58 -1.81 -24.30 -2.54
C GLY A 58 -0.94 -23.30 -1.80
N VAL A 59 -0.76 -22.10 -2.35
CA VAL A 59 -0.17 -20.94 -1.66
C VAL A 59 -1.26 -20.27 -0.82
N PRO A 60 -1.03 -20.01 0.47
CA PRO A 60 -2.03 -19.41 1.35
C PRO A 60 -2.57 -18.07 0.84
N VAL A 61 -3.89 -18.01 0.67
CA VAL A 61 -4.62 -16.77 0.34
C VAL A 61 -5.87 -16.67 1.21
N VAL A 62 -6.05 -15.53 1.85
CA VAL A 62 -7.18 -15.23 2.74
C VAL A 62 -7.93 -14.01 2.22
N SER A 63 -9.26 -14.07 2.28
CA SER A 63 -10.14 -12.96 1.94
C SER A 63 -10.75 -12.36 3.21
N ALA A 64 -10.74 -11.03 3.32
CA ALA A 64 -11.36 -10.26 4.38
C ALA A 64 -12.54 -9.45 3.85
N THR A 65 -13.73 -9.61 4.44
CA THR A 65 -14.94 -8.88 4.04
C THR A 65 -15.23 -7.75 5.01
N ARG A 66 -15.30 -6.52 4.49
CA ARG A 66 -15.68 -5.28 5.18
C ARG A 66 -16.94 -4.67 4.53
N PRO A 67 -18.16 -5.08 4.95
CA PRO A 67 -19.41 -4.56 4.39
C PRO A 67 -19.65 -3.07 4.63
N SER A 68 -18.97 -2.50 5.63
CA SER A 68 -19.01 -1.09 6.01
C SER A 68 -18.18 -0.18 5.11
N ALA A 69 -17.45 -0.73 4.13
CA ALA A 69 -16.57 0.03 3.27
C ALA A 69 -17.27 1.21 2.60
N GLY A 70 -16.56 2.34 2.54
CA GLY A 70 -17.05 3.61 2.04
C GLY A 70 -17.54 3.53 0.60
N ILE A 71 -18.43 4.45 0.24
CA ILE A 71 -18.97 4.51 -1.12
C ILE A 71 -17.82 4.68 -2.13
N GLY A 72 -17.74 3.77 -3.10
CA GLY A 72 -16.68 3.76 -4.12
C GLY A 72 -15.48 2.89 -3.76
N ALA A 73 -15.40 2.35 -2.54
CA ALA A 73 -14.40 1.37 -2.14
C ALA A 73 -14.89 -0.05 -2.47
N ILE A 74 -13.96 -1.00 -2.52
CA ILE A 74 -14.29 -2.42 -2.52
C ILE A 74 -14.49 -2.91 -1.08
N SER A 75 -15.31 -3.94 -0.89
CA SER A 75 -15.62 -4.50 0.43
C SER A 75 -14.88 -5.81 0.72
N VAL A 76 -14.00 -6.25 -0.17
CA VAL A 76 -13.27 -7.52 -0.06
C VAL A 76 -11.79 -7.28 -0.33
N TYR A 77 -10.94 -7.62 0.63
CA TYR A 77 -9.49 -7.44 0.59
C TYR A 77 -8.79 -8.81 0.66
N SER A 78 -7.68 -8.99 -0.03
CA SER A 78 -7.03 -10.30 -0.17
C SER A 78 -5.62 -10.27 0.40
N GLY A 79 -5.37 -11.12 1.38
CA GLY A 79 -4.04 -11.30 1.96
C GLY A 79 -3.33 -12.53 1.42
N LYS A 80 -2.01 -12.41 1.30
CA LYS A 80 -1.11 -13.45 0.80
C LYS A 80 0.03 -13.69 1.78
N GLY A 81 0.62 -14.89 1.75
CA GLY A 81 1.80 -15.21 2.55
C GLY A 81 2.30 -16.63 2.36
N ALA A 82 3.50 -16.93 2.87
CA ALA A 82 4.07 -18.28 2.89
C ALA A 82 3.23 -19.26 3.72
N THR A 83 2.62 -18.72 4.77
CA THR A 83 1.81 -19.44 5.77
C THR A 83 0.41 -18.84 5.86
N GLU A 84 -0.52 -19.62 6.39
CA GLU A 84 -1.89 -19.15 6.67
C GLU A 84 -1.89 -17.92 7.58
N ILE A 85 -1.05 -17.90 8.64
CA ILE A 85 -0.97 -16.78 9.57
C ILE A 85 -0.56 -15.49 8.84
N GLN A 86 0.46 -15.54 7.98
CA GLN A 86 0.87 -14.37 7.18
C GLN A 86 -0.24 -13.91 6.23
N ALA A 87 -0.92 -14.84 5.55
CA ALA A 87 -2.03 -14.48 4.66
C ALA A 87 -3.19 -13.82 5.42
N ARG A 88 -3.53 -14.32 6.63
CA ARG A 88 -4.52 -13.70 7.51
C ARG A 88 -4.09 -12.29 7.92
N ILE A 89 -2.85 -12.12 8.40
CA ILE A 89 -2.30 -10.81 8.78
C ILE A 89 -2.38 -9.84 7.60
N SER A 90 -1.93 -10.26 6.43
CA SER A 90 -1.96 -9.43 5.21
C SER A 90 -3.37 -8.96 4.86
N ALA A 91 -4.38 -9.84 4.94
CA ALA A 91 -5.77 -9.49 4.61
C ALA A 91 -6.36 -8.48 5.61
N ILE A 92 -6.06 -8.66 6.89
CA ILE A 92 -6.52 -7.77 7.97
C ILE A 92 -5.82 -6.42 7.86
N MET A 93 -4.50 -6.41 7.67
CA MET A 93 -3.70 -5.18 7.61
C MET A 93 -4.03 -4.35 6.36
N GLU A 94 -4.32 -4.98 5.22
CA GLU A 94 -4.89 -4.26 4.08
C GLU A 94 -6.27 -3.68 4.44
N SER A 95 -7.11 -4.41 5.16
CA SER A 95 -8.42 -3.89 5.61
C SER A 95 -8.26 -2.68 6.56
N VAL A 96 -7.28 -2.70 7.46
CA VAL A 96 -6.92 -1.55 8.32
C VAL A 96 -6.53 -0.36 7.45
N GLU A 97 -5.56 -0.54 6.57
CA GLU A 97 -5.07 0.50 5.66
C GLU A 97 -6.23 1.15 4.88
N ARG A 98 -7.08 0.33 4.27
CA ARG A 98 -8.20 0.80 3.45
C ARG A 98 -9.26 1.51 4.27
N CYS A 99 -9.54 1.03 5.49
CA CYS A 99 -10.45 1.69 6.42
C CYS A 99 -9.95 3.08 6.81
N PHE A 100 -8.68 3.22 7.16
CA PHE A 100 -8.09 4.50 7.57
C PHE A 100 -7.84 5.47 6.41
N ALA A 101 -7.82 4.98 5.16
CA ALA A 101 -7.73 5.81 3.96
C ALA A 101 -9.06 6.47 3.57
N GLU A 102 -10.18 6.06 4.15
CA GLU A 102 -11.47 6.68 3.88
C GLU A 102 -11.59 8.05 4.54
N ILE A 103 -12.36 8.96 3.92
CA ILE A 103 -12.65 10.27 4.48
C ILE A 103 -13.37 10.10 5.83
N PRO A 104 -12.79 10.54 6.96
CA PRO A 104 -13.30 10.25 8.30
C PRO A 104 -14.76 10.63 8.53
N GLU A 105 -15.22 11.75 7.94
CA GLU A 105 -16.60 12.22 8.08
C GLU A 105 -17.62 11.29 7.41
N THR A 106 -17.19 10.47 6.47
CA THR A 106 -18.05 9.54 5.72
C THR A 106 -17.84 8.08 6.10
N ASN A 107 -16.73 7.76 6.77
CA ASN A 107 -16.43 6.41 7.23
C ASN A 107 -17.35 6.02 8.40
N ILE A 108 -18.19 5.00 8.18
CA ILE A 108 -19.16 4.53 9.17
C ILE A 108 -18.51 3.95 10.43
N ASP A 109 -17.31 3.37 10.31
CA ASP A 109 -16.58 2.73 11.41
C ASP A 109 -15.90 3.77 12.34
N PHE A 110 -15.94 5.05 11.96
CA PHE A 110 -15.44 6.18 12.75
C PHE A 110 -16.49 7.24 13.10
N ARG A 111 -17.78 7.03 12.80
CA ARG A 111 -18.83 8.05 13.04
C ARG A 111 -18.93 8.56 14.47
N ASP A 112 -18.67 7.68 15.44
CA ASP A 112 -18.73 8.00 16.87
C ASP A 112 -17.34 8.28 17.48
N LYS A 113 -16.29 8.35 16.64
CA LYS A 113 -14.91 8.59 17.06
C LYS A 113 -14.51 10.02 16.68
N THR A 114 -13.85 10.72 17.60
CA THR A 114 -13.26 12.02 17.28
C THR A 114 -11.98 11.80 16.48
N VAL A 115 -11.99 12.16 15.21
CA VAL A 115 -10.80 12.18 14.35
C VAL A 115 -10.41 13.63 14.14
N ASP A 116 -9.21 13.98 14.58
CA ASP A 116 -8.65 15.31 14.35
C ASP A 116 -8.20 15.39 12.89
N THR A 117 -8.96 16.12 12.08
CA THR A 117 -8.64 16.37 10.68
C THR A 117 -8.34 17.85 10.49
N ASP A 118 -7.07 18.18 10.31
CA ASP A 118 -6.66 19.53 9.90
C ASP A 118 -6.94 19.73 8.41
N ARG A 119 -8.16 20.14 8.11
CA ARG A 119 -8.57 20.48 6.75
C ARG A 119 -8.68 21.99 6.60
N ILE A 120 -8.01 22.52 5.57
CA ILE A 120 -8.28 23.87 5.07
C ILE A 120 -8.71 23.80 3.61
N ILE A 121 -9.47 24.81 3.17
CA ILE A 121 -9.89 24.92 1.77
C ILE A 121 -9.35 26.23 1.23
N GLU A 122 -8.33 26.19 0.39
CA GLU A 122 -7.75 27.38 -0.24
C GLU A 122 -7.18 27.10 -1.63
N THR A 123 -6.86 28.17 -2.36
CA THR A 123 -6.11 28.08 -3.62
C THR A 123 -4.63 27.84 -3.33
N TYR A 124 -3.88 27.28 -4.29
CA TYR A 124 -2.43 27.10 -4.11
C TYR A 124 -1.72 28.45 -4.01
N GLU A 125 -2.18 29.43 -4.78
CA GLU A 125 -1.63 30.79 -4.81
C GLU A 125 -1.85 31.55 -3.49
N ASP A 126 -2.93 31.26 -2.76
CA ASP A 126 -3.18 31.85 -1.44
C ASP A 126 -2.36 31.18 -0.31
N LEU A 127 -1.62 30.10 -0.61
CA LEU A 127 -0.75 29.37 0.33
C LEU A 127 0.74 29.70 0.19
N GLU A 128 1.12 30.78 -0.51
CA GLU A 128 2.52 31.17 -0.76
C GLU A 128 3.41 31.26 0.50
N ASP A 129 2.85 31.61 1.65
CA ASP A 129 3.56 31.73 2.94
C ASP A 129 3.57 30.43 3.77
N VAL A 130 2.97 29.35 3.25
CA VAL A 130 2.88 28.04 3.90
C VAL A 130 3.56 26.99 3.03
N ASN A 131 4.24 26.04 3.66
CA ASN A 131 4.81 24.91 2.91
C ASN A 131 3.67 24.03 2.38
N ALA A 132 3.42 24.06 1.08
CA ALA A 132 2.40 23.26 0.40
C ALA A 132 2.99 22.61 -0.85
N ILE A 133 2.61 21.36 -1.11
CA ILE A 133 2.98 20.69 -2.35
C ILE A 133 2.35 21.42 -3.53
N ASP A 134 3.18 21.81 -4.50
CA ASP A 134 2.69 22.28 -5.80
C ASP A 134 1.91 21.14 -6.48
N PRO A 135 0.60 21.29 -6.71
CA PRO A 135 -0.22 20.25 -7.32
C PRO A 135 0.32 19.76 -8.67
N GLU A 136 1.00 20.61 -9.44
CA GLU A 136 1.58 20.26 -10.74
C GLU A 136 2.71 19.21 -10.62
N THR A 137 3.33 19.08 -9.44
CA THR A 137 4.34 18.05 -9.18
C THR A 137 3.75 16.65 -8.98
N LEU A 138 2.43 16.54 -8.84
CA LEU A 138 1.71 15.27 -8.64
C LEU A 138 1.34 14.55 -9.96
N LEU A 139 2.00 14.91 -11.07
CA LEU A 139 1.80 14.28 -12.39
C LEU A 139 0.33 14.32 -12.84
N LEU A 140 -0.25 15.51 -12.84
CA LEU A 140 -1.66 15.70 -13.14
C LEU A 140 -2.04 15.26 -14.58
N PRO A 141 -3.24 14.70 -14.78
CA PRO A 141 -3.72 14.39 -16.13
C PRO A 141 -3.98 15.64 -16.98
N GLU A 142 -4.36 16.74 -16.33
CA GLU A 142 -4.56 18.06 -16.92
C GLU A 142 -4.02 19.13 -15.96
N PRO A 143 -3.51 20.27 -16.48
CA PRO A 143 -3.04 21.37 -15.64
C PRO A 143 -4.16 21.94 -14.75
N ILE A 144 -3.78 22.44 -13.58
CA ILE A 144 -4.73 23.07 -12.68
C ILE A 144 -5.13 24.46 -13.19
N THR A 145 -6.43 24.79 -13.14
CA THR A 145 -6.89 26.14 -13.47
C THR A 145 -6.52 27.10 -12.32
N PRO A 146 -5.91 28.26 -12.59
CA PRO A 146 -5.57 29.23 -11.54
C PRO A 146 -6.79 29.63 -10.69
N GLY A 147 -6.59 29.75 -9.38
CA GLY A 147 -7.67 30.05 -8.43
C GLY A 147 -8.58 28.87 -8.11
N THR A 148 -8.21 27.65 -8.50
CA THR A 148 -8.90 26.42 -8.07
C THR A 148 -8.69 26.23 -6.57
N ARG A 149 -9.79 26.21 -5.81
CA ARG A 149 -9.75 25.89 -4.37
C ARG A 149 -9.68 24.38 -4.18
N LEU A 150 -8.71 23.93 -3.41
CA LEU A 150 -8.51 22.53 -3.06
C LEU A 150 -8.74 22.34 -1.56
N GLU A 151 -9.12 21.13 -1.18
CA GLU A 151 -9.03 20.68 0.22
C GLU A 151 -7.58 20.28 0.49
N TRP A 152 -6.97 20.87 1.51
CA TRP A 152 -5.61 20.59 1.93
C TRP A 152 -5.60 19.97 3.32
N MET A 153 -4.71 19.00 3.51
CA MET A 153 -4.48 18.32 4.77
C MET A 153 -3.03 18.53 5.22
N SER A 154 -2.82 18.58 6.53
CA SER A 154 -1.47 18.56 7.10
C SER A 154 -0.79 17.20 6.90
N GLY A 155 0.46 17.24 6.44
CA GLY A 155 1.39 16.14 6.25
C GLY A 155 2.73 16.46 6.89
N TRP A 156 3.62 15.47 6.96
CA TRP A 156 5.00 15.65 7.44
C TRP A 156 6.01 15.23 6.38
N ASP A 157 6.86 16.17 5.95
CA ASP A 157 8.00 15.88 5.11
C ASP A 157 9.16 15.38 5.98
N ILE A 158 9.36 14.07 5.97
CA ILE A 158 10.40 13.40 6.76
C ILE A 158 11.81 13.80 6.32
N LEU A 159 12.02 14.17 5.05
CA LEU A 159 13.35 14.54 4.54
C LEU A 159 13.76 15.93 5.03
N ASN A 160 12.80 16.86 5.11
CA ASN A 160 13.03 18.24 5.52
C ASN A 160 12.66 18.53 6.98
N ASP A 161 12.12 17.55 7.70
CA ASP A 161 11.65 17.64 9.09
C ASP A 161 10.68 18.82 9.31
N CYS A 162 9.69 18.94 8.41
CA CYS A 162 8.73 20.03 8.45
C CYS A 162 7.31 19.62 8.09
N GLU A 163 6.35 20.40 8.55
CA GLU A 163 4.95 20.28 8.15
C GLU A 163 4.78 20.73 6.70
N VAL A 164 3.95 20.01 5.95
CA VAL A 164 3.63 20.31 4.55
C VAL A 164 2.14 20.09 4.29
N LEU A 165 1.50 21.00 3.56
CA LEU A 165 0.13 20.81 3.11
C LEU A 165 0.09 19.99 1.84
N VAL A 166 -0.78 18.97 1.83
CA VAL A 166 -0.98 18.05 0.70
C VAL A 166 -2.46 18.04 0.31
N PRO A 167 -2.80 18.04 -0.99
CA PRO A 167 -4.20 17.95 -1.41
C PRO A 167 -4.88 16.69 -0.87
N ALA A 168 -6.07 16.82 -0.30
CA ALA A 168 -6.83 15.70 0.27
C ALA A 168 -7.12 14.58 -0.75
N ASN A 169 -7.23 14.93 -2.04
CA ASN A 169 -7.37 13.97 -3.13
C ASN A 169 -6.18 12.98 -3.25
N ALA A 170 -4.98 13.40 -2.82
CA ALA A 170 -3.78 12.56 -2.83
C ALA A 170 -3.65 11.67 -1.58
N ILE A 171 -4.51 11.86 -0.57
CA ILE A 171 -4.44 11.17 0.72
C ILE A 171 -5.57 10.15 0.85
N TYR A 172 -6.80 10.56 0.54
CA TYR A 172 -7.96 9.73 0.79
C TYR A 172 -8.32 8.82 -0.38
N HIS A 173 -8.71 7.59 -0.06
CA HIS A 173 -9.27 6.65 -1.02
C HIS A 173 -10.46 5.90 -0.42
N PRO A 174 -11.64 5.93 -1.06
CA PRO A 174 -11.99 6.76 -2.20
C PRO A 174 -12.10 8.24 -1.81
N TYR A 175 -11.66 9.14 -2.70
CA TYR A 175 -11.93 10.57 -2.56
C TYR A 175 -13.26 10.85 -3.28
N ILE A 176 -14.28 11.32 -2.54
CA ILE A 176 -15.67 11.42 -3.05
C ILE A 176 -16.28 12.82 -2.95
N SER A 177 -15.52 13.78 -2.44
CA SER A 177 -15.96 15.15 -2.22
C SER A 177 -14.87 16.12 -2.66
N GLY A 178 -15.23 17.37 -2.95
CA GLY A 178 -14.25 18.41 -3.29
C GLY A 178 -13.83 18.39 -4.76
N MET A 179 -12.68 19.02 -5.03
CA MET A 179 -12.10 19.14 -6.37
C MET A 179 -11.17 17.96 -6.65
N PHE A 180 -11.36 17.32 -7.80
CA PHE A 180 -10.56 16.17 -8.22
C PHE A 180 -9.39 16.64 -9.08
N LEU A 181 -8.17 16.55 -8.56
CA LEU A 181 -6.93 16.67 -9.33
C LEU A 181 -6.71 15.43 -10.20
N PHE A 182 -7.05 14.25 -9.67
CA PHE A 182 -6.95 12.97 -10.36
C PHE A 182 -7.88 11.95 -9.71
N ARG A 183 -8.11 10.83 -10.40
CA ARG A 183 -8.81 9.70 -9.80
C ARG A 183 -7.98 9.18 -8.63
N SER A 184 -8.53 9.21 -7.42
CA SER A 184 -7.81 8.69 -6.27
C SER A 184 -7.55 7.19 -6.42
N ASN A 185 -6.45 6.75 -5.85
CA ASN A 185 -5.98 5.38 -5.89
C ASN A 185 -5.35 5.03 -4.54
N THR A 186 -4.83 3.82 -4.42
CA THR A 186 -4.33 3.28 -3.16
C THR A 186 -2.81 3.34 -3.02
N SER A 187 -2.12 3.95 -3.99
CA SER A 187 -0.66 3.91 -4.06
C SER A 187 -0.03 4.53 -2.83
N GLY A 188 0.83 3.78 -2.15
CA GLY A 188 1.57 4.27 -0.98
C GLY A 188 0.76 4.32 0.32
N LEU A 189 -0.51 3.93 0.30
CA LEU A 189 -1.21 3.60 1.53
C LEU A 189 -0.57 2.36 2.13
N ALA A 190 -0.39 2.35 3.45
CA ALA A 190 0.15 1.21 4.16
C ALA A 190 -0.29 1.21 5.62
N SER A 191 -0.33 0.02 6.21
CA SER A 191 -0.44 -0.18 7.66
C SER A 191 0.76 -0.97 8.18
N GLY A 192 1.00 -0.87 9.48
CA GLY A 192 2.10 -1.55 10.16
C GLY A 192 1.85 -1.63 11.66
N ASN A 193 2.64 -2.43 12.38
CA ASN A 193 2.60 -2.47 13.84
C ASN A 193 3.11 -1.17 14.47
N THR A 194 3.88 -0.39 13.70
CA THR A 194 4.45 0.91 14.07
C THR A 194 4.33 1.87 12.89
N ILE A 195 4.50 3.17 13.16
CA ILE A 195 4.44 4.18 12.11
C ILE A 195 5.61 4.03 11.12
N GLU A 196 6.78 3.62 11.60
CA GLU A 196 7.96 3.37 10.77
C GLU A 196 7.74 2.20 9.81
N GLU A 197 7.11 1.11 10.26
CA GLU A 197 6.72 0.01 9.38
C GLU A 197 5.77 0.45 8.27
N ALA A 198 4.75 1.24 8.64
CA ALA A 198 3.77 1.73 7.68
C ALA A 198 4.43 2.66 6.66
N ILE A 199 5.28 3.59 7.11
CA ILE A 199 6.02 4.51 6.22
C ILE A 199 6.93 3.73 5.27
N VAL A 200 7.74 2.79 5.77
CA VAL A 200 8.63 2.00 4.92
C VAL A 200 7.84 1.20 3.89
N HIS A 201 6.75 0.55 4.30
CA HIS A 201 5.92 -0.23 3.38
C HIS A 201 5.25 0.64 2.30
N GLY A 202 4.70 1.80 2.68
CA GLY A 202 4.10 2.75 1.74
C GLY A 202 5.12 3.30 0.75
N LEU A 203 6.34 3.64 1.21
CA LEU A 203 7.43 4.07 0.32
C LEU A 203 7.85 2.98 -0.66
N LEU A 204 7.96 1.73 -0.20
CA LEU A 204 8.29 0.59 -1.06
C LEU A 204 7.20 0.38 -2.12
N GLU A 205 5.92 0.49 -1.79
CA GLU A 205 4.83 0.38 -2.77
C GLU A 205 4.91 1.52 -3.82
N VAL A 206 5.22 2.75 -3.41
CA VAL A 206 5.40 3.86 -4.37
C VAL A 206 6.57 3.58 -5.32
N ILE A 207 7.69 3.07 -4.81
CA ILE A 207 8.85 2.69 -5.63
C ILE A 207 8.51 1.54 -6.58
N GLU A 208 7.75 0.55 -6.12
CA GLU A 208 7.26 -0.56 -6.93
C GLU A 208 6.46 -0.04 -8.14
N ARG A 209 5.47 0.83 -7.88
CA ARG A 209 4.59 1.38 -8.91
C ARG A 209 5.32 2.30 -9.88
N ASP A 210 6.29 3.08 -9.41
CA ASP A 210 7.17 3.89 -10.26
C ASP A 210 7.96 3.00 -11.24
N ALA A 211 8.64 1.98 -10.73
CA ALA A 211 9.43 1.07 -11.55
C ALA A 211 8.58 0.31 -12.57
N ILE A 212 7.38 -0.16 -12.19
CA ILE A 212 6.42 -0.77 -13.11
C ILE A 212 6.01 0.22 -14.20
N SER A 213 5.63 1.45 -13.82
CA SER A 213 5.19 2.47 -14.77
C SER A 213 6.27 2.81 -15.79
N ILE A 214 7.53 2.91 -15.35
CA ILE A 214 8.69 3.13 -16.22
C ILE A 214 8.92 1.93 -17.13
N ALA A 215 8.85 0.70 -16.61
CA ALA A 215 9.04 -0.51 -17.39
C ALA A 215 7.98 -0.66 -18.50
N GLU A 216 6.71 -0.36 -18.18
CA GLU A 216 5.61 -0.36 -19.15
C GLU A 216 5.79 0.72 -20.22
N TYR A 217 6.08 1.97 -19.81
CA TYR A 217 6.28 3.09 -20.72
C TYR A 217 7.47 2.86 -21.67
N SER A 218 8.59 2.41 -21.13
CA SER A 218 9.83 2.19 -21.89
C SER A 218 9.87 0.84 -22.63
N ARG A 219 8.93 -0.06 -22.33
CA ARG A 219 8.93 -1.47 -22.78
C ARG A 219 10.21 -2.21 -22.42
N ASN A 220 10.80 -1.87 -21.27
CA ASN A 220 12.02 -2.48 -20.76
C ASN A 220 11.76 -3.08 -19.38
N VAL A 221 11.61 -4.41 -19.36
CA VAL A 221 11.39 -5.18 -18.11
C VAL A 221 12.69 -5.47 -17.36
N GLY A 222 13.84 -4.93 -17.80
CA GLY A 222 15.12 -5.12 -17.12
C GLY A 222 15.70 -6.52 -17.32
N THR A 223 16.13 -7.15 -16.23
CA THR A 223 16.92 -8.40 -16.27
C THR A 223 16.10 -9.58 -15.77
N GLU A 224 16.02 -10.66 -16.55
CA GLU A 224 15.39 -11.91 -16.11
C GLU A 224 16.22 -12.54 -14.96
N ILE A 225 15.53 -12.90 -13.88
CA ILE A 225 16.12 -13.56 -12.72
C ILE A 225 15.96 -15.08 -12.89
N ILE A 226 17.05 -15.82 -12.75
CA ILE A 226 17.08 -17.27 -12.84
C ILE A 226 17.42 -17.84 -11.45
N LEU A 227 16.41 -18.37 -10.77
CA LEU A 227 16.60 -19.02 -9.47
C LEU A 227 17.24 -20.40 -9.60
N GLN A 228 18.09 -20.73 -8.64
CA GLN A 228 18.76 -22.01 -8.42
C GLN A 228 18.23 -22.67 -7.13
N GLU A 229 18.46 -23.98 -6.98
CA GLU A 229 18.00 -24.74 -5.81
C GLU A 229 18.54 -24.21 -4.47
N ASP A 230 19.70 -23.53 -4.48
CA ASP A 230 20.31 -22.92 -3.29
C ASP A 230 19.74 -21.54 -2.93
N ASP A 231 18.81 -20.98 -3.72
CA ASP A 231 18.08 -19.74 -3.40
C ASP A 231 16.94 -19.95 -2.37
N GLY A 232 16.77 -21.16 -1.84
CA GLY A 232 15.91 -21.43 -0.69
C GLY A 232 14.41 -21.25 -0.97
N GLU A 233 13.70 -20.55 -0.07
CA GLU A 233 12.23 -20.50 -0.07
C GLU A 233 11.63 -19.90 -1.35
N VAL A 234 12.30 -18.94 -1.99
CA VAL A 234 11.84 -18.36 -3.27
C VAL A 234 11.92 -19.38 -4.41
N TYR A 235 12.93 -20.25 -4.41
CA TYR A 235 13.03 -21.35 -5.38
C TYR A 235 11.97 -22.42 -5.12
N ASP A 236 11.72 -22.76 -3.86
CA ASP A 236 10.69 -23.71 -3.48
C ASP A 236 9.29 -23.23 -3.89
N LEU A 237 8.99 -21.95 -3.69
CA LEU A 237 7.75 -21.33 -4.13
C LEU A 237 7.62 -21.39 -5.66
N LYS A 238 8.65 -21.00 -6.40
CA LYS A 238 8.68 -21.11 -7.87
C LYS A 238 8.44 -22.55 -8.32
N SER A 239 9.12 -23.52 -7.72
CA SER A 239 9.00 -24.94 -8.02
C SER A 239 7.59 -25.48 -7.75
N LYS A 240 6.92 -24.95 -6.72
CA LYS A 240 5.52 -25.28 -6.40
C LYS A 240 4.56 -24.81 -7.50
N PHE A 241 4.73 -23.62 -8.04
CA PHE A 241 3.96 -23.15 -9.20
C PHE A 241 4.24 -24.00 -10.45
N GLU A 242 5.52 -24.25 -10.75
CA GLU A 242 5.93 -24.97 -11.96
C GLU A 242 5.49 -26.44 -11.96
N SER A 243 5.59 -27.13 -10.83
CA SER A 243 5.06 -28.51 -10.67
C SER A 243 3.53 -28.57 -10.83
N ASN A 244 2.85 -27.46 -10.54
CA ASN A 244 1.42 -27.28 -10.82
C ASN A 244 1.12 -26.85 -12.25
N GLY A 245 2.12 -26.80 -13.14
CA GLY A 245 1.99 -26.43 -14.53
C GLY A 245 1.70 -24.95 -14.72
N ILE A 246 2.35 -24.10 -13.90
CA ILE A 246 2.33 -22.64 -14.01
C ILE A 246 3.78 -22.19 -14.07
N PRO A 247 4.38 -22.06 -15.27
CA PRO A 247 5.67 -21.40 -15.44
C PRO A 247 5.72 -20.04 -14.75
N VAL A 248 6.80 -19.79 -14.02
CA VAL A 248 7.07 -18.51 -13.36
C VAL A 248 8.24 -17.84 -14.05
N LYS A 249 8.04 -16.58 -14.45
CA LYS A 249 9.11 -15.73 -14.95
C LYS A 249 9.28 -14.54 -14.02
N LEU A 250 10.53 -14.25 -13.67
CA LEU A 250 10.90 -13.21 -12.72
C LEU A 250 11.78 -12.18 -13.44
N TRP A 251 11.50 -10.90 -13.25
CA TRP A 251 12.31 -9.82 -13.80
C TRP A 251 12.63 -8.77 -12.76
N LEU A 252 13.91 -8.42 -12.65
CA LEU A 252 14.37 -7.27 -11.90
C LEU A 252 14.20 -6.02 -12.77
N LEU A 253 13.30 -5.13 -12.35
CA LEU A 253 13.01 -3.90 -13.07
C LEU A 253 14.12 -2.84 -12.84
N PRO A 254 14.35 -1.96 -13.81
CA PRO A 254 15.14 -0.75 -13.57
C PRO A 254 14.44 0.14 -12.52
N SER A 255 15.15 0.45 -11.44
CA SER A 255 14.66 1.31 -10.36
C SER A 255 15.65 2.45 -10.13
N VAL A 256 15.15 3.69 -10.08
CA VAL A 256 15.98 4.90 -9.90
C VAL A 256 16.56 5.02 -8.48
N THR A 257 15.95 4.34 -7.51
CA THR A 257 16.38 4.37 -6.10
C THR A 257 17.45 3.32 -5.79
N GLY A 258 17.67 2.36 -6.70
CA GLY A 258 18.49 1.18 -6.44
C GLY A 258 17.85 0.13 -5.53
N ILE A 259 16.63 0.38 -5.04
CA ILE A 259 15.85 -0.61 -4.29
C ILE A 259 15.33 -1.67 -5.27
N PRO A 260 15.55 -2.97 -5.00
CA PRO A 260 15.04 -4.06 -5.84
C PRO A 260 13.52 -3.98 -6.02
N VAL A 261 13.09 -4.00 -7.28
CA VAL A 261 11.69 -4.19 -7.67
C VAL A 261 11.62 -5.37 -8.62
N VAL A 262 10.87 -6.39 -8.24
CA VAL A 262 10.74 -7.62 -9.02
C VAL A 262 9.31 -7.79 -9.48
N VAL A 263 9.15 -8.20 -10.73
CA VAL A 263 7.87 -8.63 -11.29
C VAL A 263 7.90 -10.12 -11.55
N ALA A 264 6.87 -10.82 -11.08
CA ALA A 264 6.58 -12.21 -11.41
C ALA A 264 5.44 -12.27 -12.43
N ALA A 265 5.65 -12.89 -13.58
CA ALA A 265 4.55 -13.25 -14.49
C ALA A 265 4.33 -14.76 -14.49
N LEU A 266 3.05 -15.13 -14.46
CA LEU A 266 2.56 -16.50 -14.38
C LEU A 266 1.71 -16.80 -15.61
N ASP A 267 1.88 -18.00 -16.18
CA ASP A 267 1.10 -18.48 -17.32
C ASP A 267 0.55 -19.89 -17.02
N ASP A 268 -0.77 -20.03 -16.90
CA ASP A 268 -1.39 -21.33 -16.66
C ASP A 268 -1.48 -22.17 -17.95
N ILE A 269 -0.45 -23.00 -18.18
CA ILE A 269 -0.37 -23.86 -19.36
C ILE A 269 -1.30 -25.10 -19.29
N LYS A 270 -1.85 -25.43 -18.11
CA LYS A 270 -2.76 -26.57 -17.93
C LYS A 270 -4.19 -26.21 -18.32
N THR A 271 -4.72 -25.15 -17.73
CA THR A 271 -6.09 -24.68 -18.05
C THR A 271 -6.10 -23.92 -19.37
N ARG A 272 -5.00 -23.24 -19.71
CA ARG A 272 -4.89 -22.32 -20.84
C ARG A 272 -5.97 -21.25 -20.79
N ASP A 273 -6.37 -20.89 -19.59
CA ASP A 273 -7.34 -19.85 -19.34
C ASP A 273 -6.65 -18.50 -19.54
N PRO A 274 -7.09 -17.66 -20.49
CA PRO A 274 -6.48 -16.35 -20.71
C PRO A 274 -6.60 -15.43 -19.49
N THR A 275 -7.52 -15.69 -18.55
CA THR A 275 -7.64 -14.94 -17.30
C THR A 275 -6.55 -15.28 -16.28
N MET A 276 -5.81 -16.37 -16.50
CA MET A 276 -4.72 -16.84 -15.65
C MET A 276 -3.33 -16.40 -16.14
N LEU A 277 -3.29 -15.45 -17.09
CA LEU A 277 -2.10 -14.66 -17.37
C LEU A 277 -2.05 -13.51 -16.36
N VAL A 278 -1.36 -13.77 -15.24
CA VAL A 278 -1.35 -12.85 -14.10
C VAL A 278 0.07 -12.39 -13.79
N MET A 279 0.17 -11.20 -13.23
CA MET A 279 1.43 -10.61 -12.79
C MET A 279 1.31 -10.15 -11.34
N GLY A 280 2.39 -10.31 -10.60
CA GLY A 280 2.59 -9.72 -9.27
C GLY A 280 3.90 -8.95 -9.25
N ALA A 281 4.00 -7.98 -8.35
CA ALA A 281 5.22 -7.24 -8.13
C ALA A 281 5.51 -7.13 -6.64
N GLY A 282 6.79 -6.89 -6.32
CA GLY A 282 7.29 -6.65 -4.99
C GLY A 282 8.49 -5.73 -5.01
N ALA A 283 8.51 -4.74 -4.10
CA ALA A 283 9.68 -3.93 -3.81
C ALA A 283 10.12 -4.11 -2.35
N HIS A 284 11.41 -4.33 -2.13
CA HIS A 284 11.94 -4.51 -0.78
C HIS A 284 13.45 -4.25 -0.72
N LEU A 285 13.97 -3.91 0.47
CA LEU A 285 15.41 -3.69 0.68
C LEU A 285 16.24 -4.98 0.56
N SER A 286 15.61 -6.13 0.82
CA SER A 286 16.16 -7.46 0.54
C SER A 286 15.61 -7.98 -0.80
N PRO A 287 16.47 -8.35 -1.77
CA PRO A 287 16.03 -8.90 -3.05
C PRO A 287 15.17 -10.16 -2.92
N GLU A 288 15.46 -11.04 -1.95
CA GLU A 288 14.71 -12.27 -1.74
C GLU A 288 13.25 -11.96 -1.36
N HIS A 289 13.05 -10.96 -0.51
CA HIS A 289 11.71 -10.48 -0.13
C HIS A 289 11.00 -9.70 -1.24
N ALA A 290 11.73 -9.08 -2.16
CA ALA A 290 11.13 -8.47 -3.34
C ALA A 290 10.60 -9.54 -4.32
N ILE A 291 11.21 -10.73 -4.32
CA ILE A 291 10.79 -11.89 -5.13
C ILE A 291 9.60 -12.63 -4.51
N PHE A 292 9.59 -12.76 -3.17
CA PHE A 292 8.62 -13.56 -2.41
C PHE A 292 7.21 -12.98 -2.39
#